data_AF-A0A8X8CSR7-F1
#
_entry.id   AF-A0A8X8CSR7-F1
#
_cell.length_a   1.000
_cell.length_b   1.000
_cell.length_c   1.000
_cell.angle_alpha   90.00
_cell.angle_beta   90.00
_cell.angle_gamma   90.00
#
_symmetry.space_group_name_H-M   'P 1'
#
loop_
_entity.id
_entity.type
_entity.pdbx_description
1 polymer ?
#
loop_
_entity_poly.entity_id
_entity_poly.type
_entity_poly.pdbx_seq_one_letter_code
_entity_poly.pdbx_strand_id
1 'polypeptide(L)'
;MNNLISIKVAISGFGGEILQVKGMVTTSLKNLRVPNPDCGHAIYADMKVDEIHELSFVDKWFLTEHKELVDVEQYLMARSLSHLTKDGFKKEVRSKRDSFGVTPSYKRVDTFAAEFEANTPYMYSSYDSECESAPTKRKKVLILGGGPNHYDTSDCLDFEPSTEEDVLNVIELERPDGIIVQFGGQTPLKLALPIQQGRFNAILKELNIEQPKGGIAKSEADAIAIAADIGFPVVVCQSYVSGGWAMEIVYSDDKLVMYLENAVEVDPLDMEVFLLEAYPCASRMVPFVSKAIGHPPAQYAALVMSGKSLRPEMRSTTEVMGIDFLVAIAFAKAQIAAGLKLPLSGTVFLSLNDLTKSHRERLAKAFLGLRFRIVSTSGTAHFLELKGISVDRVLKMLEGQPHAGDLANGHIQLMVITSSGEQLRMALAHRVPIITTVSGALATSTAIEKLKSCTIEVRALQDLFNVDLQKDNSKNLLSASSSL
;
A
#
# COMPACT_ATOMS: atom_id res chain seq x y z
N MET A 1 22.81 -3.90 11.79
CA MET A 1 22.76 -4.63 10.50
C MET A 1 21.33 -5.10 10.16
N ASN A 2 20.59 -5.67 11.12
CA ASN A 2 19.22 -6.20 10.95
C ASN A 2 18.20 -5.21 10.36
N ASN A 3 18.31 -3.91 10.65
CA ASN A 3 17.34 -2.91 10.19
C ASN A 3 17.32 -2.66 8.67
N LEU A 4 18.43 -2.81 7.95
CA LEU A 4 18.47 -2.58 6.49
C LEU A 4 17.82 -3.73 5.71
N ILE A 5 17.96 -4.96 6.21
CA ILE A 5 17.31 -6.16 5.64
C ILE A 5 15.77 -6.06 5.79
N SER A 6 15.30 -5.34 6.81
CA SER A 6 13.87 -5.12 7.07
C SER A 6 13.22 -4.14 6.08
N ILE A 7 14.00 -3.31 5.39
CA ILE A 7 13.51 -2.38 4.38
C ILE A 7 13.15 -3.22 3.15
N LYS A 8 11.85 -3.32 2.88
CA LYS A 8 11.19 -4.23 1.92
C LYS A 8 11.50 -3.95 0.44
N VAL A 9 12.77 -3.78 0.09
CA VAL A 9 13.26 -3.42 -1.25
C VAL A 9 14.01 -4.59 -1.91
N ALA A 10 13.83 -5.82 -1.40
CA ALA A 10 14.52 -7.03 -1.88
C ALA A 10 16.06 -6.92 -1.82
N ILE A 11 16.58 -6.15 -0.86
CA ILE A 11 18.02 -5.97 -0.62
C ILE A 11 18.43 -6.81 0.60
N SER A 12 19.47 -7.62 0.45
CA SER A 12 20.16 -8.25 1.59
C SER A 12 21.28 -7.32 2.07
N GLY A 13 21.10 -6.69 3.23
CA GLY A 13 22.11 -5.81 3.82
C GLY A 13 22.25 -4.50 3.06
N PHE A 14 23.49 -4.11 2.74
CA PHE A 14 23.81 -2.84 2.07
C PHE A 14 23.77 -2.91 0.52
N GLY A 15 23.46 -4.07 -0.07
CA GLY A 15 23.06 -4.15 -1.48
C GLY A 15 24.18 -4.06 -2.54
N GLY A 16 25.41 -4.45 -2.21
CA GLY A 16 26.56 -4.42 -3.13
C GLY A 16 26.32 -5.09 -4.50
N GLU A 17 25.44 -6.10 -4.60
CA GLU A 17 25.07 -6.76 -5.85
C GLU A 17 24.40 -5.84 -6.89
N ILE A 18 23.68 -4.79 -6.48
CA ILE A 18 22.97 -3.88 -7.40
C ILE A 18 23.97 -3.10 -8.28
N LEU A 19 25.20 -2.92 -7.81
CA LEU A 19 26.25 -2.14 -8.46
C LEU A 19 26.99 -2.90 -9.57
N GLN A 20 27.21 -4.21 -9.43
CA GLN A 20 27.88 -5.00 -10.47
C GLN A 20 27.08 -5.07 -11.78
N VAL A 21 25.75 -5.05 -11.68
CA VAL A 21 24.86 -5.17 -12.84
C VAL A 21 24.74 -3.85 -13.63
N LYS A 22 24.92 -2.69 -12.98
CA LYS A 22 24.63 -1.38 -13.61
C LYS A 22 25.85 -0.64 -14.18
N GLY A 23 27.08 -1.10 -13.97
CA GLY A 23 28.28 -0.44 -14.53
C GLY A 23 28.44 1.04 -14.12
N MET A 24 27.82 1.46 -13.01
CA MET A 24 27.75 2.86 -12.57
C MET A 24 28.95 3.25 -11.71
N VAL A 25 30.16 3.22 -12.27
CA VAL A 25 31.35 3.75 -11.58
C VAL A 25 31.46 5.27 -11.72
N THR A 26 30.82 5.87 -12.73
CA THR A 26 30.98 7.30 -13.07
C THR A 26 29.86 8.23 -12.56
N THR A 27 28.81 7.71 -11.91
CA THR A 27 27.64 8.51 -11.47
C THR A 27 27.69 8.92 -9.97
N SER A 28 28.70 8.50 -9.21
CA SER A 28 28.67 8.51 -7.73
C SER A 28 28.85 9.87 -7.04
N LEU A 29 29.55 10.84 -7.63
CA LEU A 29 29.86 12.11 -6.93
C LEU A 29 28.66 13.06 -6.80
N LYS A 30 27.79 13.14 -7.81
CA LYS A 30 26.59 13.99 -7.77
C LYS A 30 25.54 13.42 -6.80
N ASN A 31 25.43 12.09 -6.75
CA ASN A 31 24.50 11.40 -5.87
C ASN A 31 24.90 11.44 -4.40
N LEU A 32 26.16 11.72 -4.07
CA LEU A 32 26.58 11.94 -2.68
C LEU A 32 26.21 13.33 -2.14
N ARG A 33 26.18 14.35 -3.02
CA ARG A 33 25.86 15.74 -2.62
C ARG A 33 24.37 15.99 -2.41
N VAL A 34 23.51 15.17 -3.02
CA VAL A 34 22.06 15.32 -2.96
C VAL A 34 21.48 14.08 -2.29
N PRO A 35 20.86 14.19 -1.11
CA PRO A 35 20.28 13.05 -0.40
C PRO A 35 19.34 12.25 -1.31
N ASN A 36 19.63 10.96 -1.49
CA ASN A 36 18.83 10.02 -2.26
C ASN A 36 18.95 8.61 -1.67
N PRO A 37 18.07 7.67 -2.06
CA PRO A 37 18.09 6.30 -1.52
C PRO A 37 19.37 5.51 -1.81
N ASP A 38 20.17 5.96 -2.78
CA ASP A 38 21.36 5.27 -3.29
C ASP A 38 22.69 5.82 -2.72
N CYS A 39 22.65 6.77 -1.78
CA CYS A 39 23.86 7.44 -1.26
C CYS A 39 24.88 6.47 -0.62
N GLY A 40 24.44 5.33 -0.08
CA GLY A 40 25.33 4.34 0.55
C GLY A 40 26.28 3.64 -0.42
N HIS A 41 25.99 3.68 -1.72
CA HIS A 41 26.72 2.92 -2.73
C HIS A 41 28.12 3.45 -3.04
N ALA A 42 28.44 4.70 -2.69
CA ALA A 42 29.73 5.28 -3.02
C ALA A 42 30.93 4.67 -2.25
N ILE A 43 30.67 4.01 -1.12
CA ILE A 43 31.72 3.32 -0.34
C ILE A 43 32.26 2.10 -1.10
N TYR A 44 31.45 1.50 -1.97
CA TYR A 44 31.85 0.41 -2.86
C TYR A 44 32.75 0.86 -4.03
N ALA A 45 32.87 2.17 -4.28
CA ALA A 45 33.68 2.74 -5.36
C ALA A 45 35.13 3.05 -4.94
N ASP A 46 35.59 2.49 -3.82
CA ASP A 46 36.94 2.68 -3.23
C ASP A 46 37.32 4.16 -2.95
N MET A 47 36.30 5.00 -2.72
CA MET A 47 36.53 6.38 -2.31
C MET A 47 37.02 6.46 -0.85
N LYS A 48 37.84 7.46 -0.54
CA LYS A 48 38.28 7.71 0.83
C LYS A 48 37.12 8.24 1.68
N VAL A 49 37.08 7.82 2.95
CA VAL A 49 36.08 8.28 3.93
C VAL A 49 36.03 9.81 4.01
N ASP A 50 37.20 10.47 3.98
CA ASP A 50 37.28 11.93 3.99
C ASP A 50 36.58 12.57 2.78
N GLU A 51 36.75 12.00 1.58
CA GLU A 51 36.14 12.53 0.35
C GLU A 51 34.62 12.34 0.36
N ILE A 52 34.13 11.21 0.89
CA ILE A 52 32.69 10.96 1.03
C ILE A 52 32.08 11.90 2.08
N HIS A 53 32.78 12.15 3.18
CA HIS A 53 32.36 13.10 4.22
C HIS A 53 32.19 14.51 3.66
N GLU A 54 33.18 15.01 2.91
CA GLU A 54 33.13 16.35 2.30
C GLU A 54 31.97 16.51 1.30
N LEU A 55 31.50 15.42 0.69
CA LEU A 55 30.40 15.46 -0.28
C LEU A 55 29.03 15.25 0.35
N SER A 56 28.92 14.35 1.33
CA SER A 56 27.65 13.91 1.91
C SER A 56 27.32 14.55 3.25
N PHE A 57 28.32 15.13 3.94
CA PHE A 57 28.27 15.58 5.32
C PHE A 57 27.89 14.50 6.35
N VAL A 58 27.93 13.21 5.96
CA VAL A 58 27.75 12.09 6.90
C VAL A 58 28.98 12.01 7.77
N ASP A 59 28.79 11.92 9.09
CA ASP A 59 29.89 11.86 10.04
C ASP A 59 30.85 10.70 9.73
N LYS A 60 32.15 10.97 9.86
CA LYS A 60 33.21 10.00 9.52
C LYS A 60 33.09 8.71 10.31
N TRP A 61 32.54 8.76 11.52
CA TRP A 61 32.29 7.58 12.34
C TRP A 61 31.39 6.58 11.59
N PHE A 62 30.21 7.00 11.12
CA PHE A 62 29.31 6.10 10.37
C PHE A 62 29.91 5.59 9.06
N LEU A 63 30.68 6.43 8.37
CA LEU A 63 31.34 6.04 7.12
C LEU A 63 32.45 5.01 7.34
N THR A 64 33.14 5.08 8.48
CA THR A 64 34.18 4.12 8.86
C THR A 64 33.57 2.77 9.17
N GLU A 65 32.51 2.72 10.01
CA GLU A 65 31.77 1.48 10.30
C GLU A 65 31.26 0.81 9.01
N HIS A 66 30.75 1.59 8.06
CA HIS A 66 30.27 1.04 6.79
C HIS A 66 31.43 0.55 5.91
N LYS A 67 32.58 1.25 5.87
CA LYS A 67 33.76 0.77 5.15
C LYS A 67 34.24 -0.58 5.68
N GLU A 68 34.27 -0.77 7.00
CA GLU A 68 34.65 -2.06 7.60
C GLU A 68 33.73 -3.20 7.12
N LEU A 69 32.43 -2.95 6.98
CA LEU A 69 31.49 -3.95 6.46
C LEU A 69 31.75 -4.29 5.00
N VAL A 70 32.06 -3.30 4.16
CA VAL A 70 32.40 -3.50 2.75
C VAL A 70 33.71 -4.29 2.63
N ASP A 71 34.71 -3.98 3.45
CA ASP A 71 35.99 -4.69 3.45
C ASP A 71 35.81 -6.17 3.87
N VAL A 72 34.95 -6.46 4.85
CA VAL A 72 34.57 -7.83 5.23
C VAL A 72 33.83 -8.55 4.10
N GLU A 73 32.89 -7.88 3.43
CA GLU A 73 32.17 -8.43 2.28
C GLU A 73 33.13 -8.82 1.15
N GLN A 74 34.05 -7.91 0.78
CA GLN A 74 35.07 -8.17 -0.25
C GLN A 74 35.99 -9.33 0.13
N TYR A 75 36.39 -9.41 1.40
CA TYR A 75 37.19 -10.51 1.93
C TYR A 75 36.49 -11.86 1.85
N LEU A 76 35.17 -11.89 2.12
CA LEU A 76 34.35 -13.10 1.96
C LEU A 76 34.16 -13.48 0.48
N MET A 77 33.92 -12.51 -0.40
CA MET A 77 33.78 -12.72 -1.85
C MET A 77 35.05 -13.25 -2.51
N ALA A 78 36.23 -12.84 -2.01
CA ALA A 78 37.52 -13.31 -2.51
C ALA A 78 37.78 -14.81 -2.21
N ARG A 79 36.94 -15.46 -1.41
CA ARG A 79 37.02 -16.89 -1.12
C ARG A 79 36.01 -17.67 -1.96
N SER A 80 36.50 -18.72 -2.63
CA SER A 80 35.69 -19.53 -3.54
C SER A 80 34.53 -20.23 -2.80
N LEU A 81 33.31 -19.81 -3.15
CA LEU A 81 32.03 -20.47 -2.88
C LEU A 81 31.31 -20.74 -4.22
N SER A 82 32.07 -21.09 -5.26
CA SER A 82 31.66 -21.06 -6.67
C SER A 82 30.65 -22.13 -7.12
N HIS A 83 30.01 -22.86 -6.19
CA HIS A 83 29.14 -23.99 -6.51
C HIS A 83 27.70 -23.87 -5.98
N LEU A 84 27.32 -22.73 -5.39
CA LEU A 84 26.02 -22.59 -4.72
C LEU A 84 25.10 -21.58 -5.39
N THR A 85 23.85 -21.99 -5.62
CA THR A 85 22.75 -21.09 -5.98
C THR A 85 22.31 -20.26 -4.77
N LYS A 86 21.79 -19.04 -4.98
CA LYS A 86 21.40 -18.07 -3.93
C LYS A 86 20.48 -18.66 -2.83
N ASP A 87 19.59 -19.57 -3.18
CA ASP A 87 18.69 -20.27 -2.23
C ASP A 87 19.37 -21.42 -1.47
N GLY A 88 20.39 -22.05 -2.07
CA GLY A 88 21.21 -23.08 -1.42
C GLY A 88 22.19 -22.46 -0.43
N PHE A 89 22.73 -21.28 -0.76
CA PHE A 89 23.70 -20.56 0.06
C PHE A 89 23.16 -20.23 1.46
N LYS A 90 21.94 -19.68 1.59
CA LYS A 90 21.36 -19.32 2.89
C LYS A 90 21.16 -20.53 3.82
N LYS A 91 20.65 -21.64 3.26
CA LYS A 91 20.42 -22.87 4.02
C LYS A 91 21.73 -23.52 4.45
N GLU A 92 22.73 -23.52 3.59
CA GLU A 92 24.05 -24.06 3.90
C GLU A 92 24.79 -23.22 4.93
N VAL A 93 24.73 -21.88 4.82
CA VAL A 93 25.27 -20.97 5.83
C VAL A 93 24.62 -21.20 7.19
N ARG A 94 23.29 -21.31 7.25
CA ARG A 94 22.57 -21.65 8.50
C ARG A 94 23.03 -22.99 9.05
N SER A 95 23.02 -24.05 8.24
CA SER A 95 23.44 -25.40 8.67
C SER A 95 24.88 -25.41 9.19
N LYS A 96 25.77 -24.66 8.55
CA LYS A 96 27.17 -24.56 8.97
C LYS A 96 27.31 -23.76 10.26
N ARG A 97 26.58 -22.65 10.39
CA ARG A 97 26.48 -21.84 11.59
C ARG A 97 26.02 -22.69 12.79
N ASP A 98 24.97 -23.48 12.61
CA ASP A 98 24.44 -24.40 13.63
C ASP A 98 25.46 -25.49 14.00
N SER A 99 26.20 -26.03 13.01
CA SER A 99 27.28 -27.01 13.27
C SER A 99 28.42 -26.47 14.13
N PHE A 100 28.61 -25.16 14.15
CA PHE A 100 29.57 -24.47 15.01
C PHE A 100 28.97 -24.01 16.33
N GLY A 101 27.68 -24.27 16.58
CA GLY A 101 26.98 -23.82 17.79
C GLY A 101 26.75 -22.31 17.85
N VAL A 102 26.81 -21.61 16.71
CA VAL A 102 26.63 -20.17 16.65
C VAL A 102 25.14 -19.88 16.50
N THR A 103 24.42 -19.68 17.59
CA THR A 103 22.99 -19.37 17.56
C THR A 103 22.73 -17.96 18.10
N PRO A 104 21.69 -17.26 17.64
CA PRO A 104 21.33 -15.97 18.22
C PRO A 104 20.89 -16.14 19.68
N SER A 105 21.30 -15.17 20.50
CA SER A 105 20.75 -14.88 21.81
C SER A 105 19.69 -13.78 21.70
N TYR A 106 18.76 -13.71 22.65
CA TYR A 106 17.71 -12.71 22.67
C TYR A 106 17.83 -11.85 23.90
N LYS A 107 17.76 -10.53 23.73
CA LYS A 107 17.99 -9.51 24.75
C LYS A 107 16.73 -8.69 24.99
N ARG A 108 16.48 -8.27 26.23
CA ARG A 108 15.31 -7.46 26.58
C ARG A 108 15.58 -5.99 26.39
N VAL A 109 14.56 -5.27 25.94
CA VAL A 109 14.53 -3.81 25.96
C VAL A 109 13.98 -3.36 27.30
N ASP A 110 14.85 -2.78 28.14
CA ASP A 110 14.53 -2.41 29.53
C ASP A 110 14.58 -0.90 29.84
N THR A 111 14.99 -0.07 28.88
CA THR A 111 15.20 1.39 29.00
C THR A 111 16.30 1.83 29.98
N PHE A 112 16.87 0.94 30.79
CA PHE A 112 17.84 1.23 31.84
C PHE A 112 19.17 0.48 31.68
N ALA A 113 19.41 -0.14 30.52
CA ALA A 113 20.66 -0.85 30.19
C ALA A 113 21.02 -1.90 31.26
N ALA A 114 20.03 -2.71 31.63
CA ALA A 114 20.09 -3.77 32.63
C ALA A 114 20.41 -3.31 34.07
N GLU A 115 20.30 -2.01 34.40
CA GLU A 115 20.41 -1.53 35.79
C GLU A 115 19.29 -2.12 36.68
N PHE A 116 18.10 -2.33 36.10
CA PHE A 116 16.95 -2.91 36.77
C PHE A 116 16.39 -4.10 36.00
N GLU A 117 15.85 -5.07 36.72
CA GLU A 117 15.18 -6.23 36.12
C GLU A 117 13.89 -5.80 35.40
N ALA A 118 13.82 -6.04 34.09
CA ALA A 118 12.65 -5.75 33.27
C ALA A 118 11.82 -7.01 33.00
N ASN A 119 10.54 -6.94 33.36
CA ASN A 119 9.57 -7.99 33.08
C ASN A 119 8.87 -7.81 31.72
N THR A 120 9.14 -6.72 31.00
CA THR A 120 8.55 -6.44 29.71
C THR A 120 9.04 -7.48 28.69
N PRO A 121 8.15 -8.15 27.96
CA PRO A 121 8.54 -9.22 27.04
C PRO A 121 8.83 -8.63 25.66
N TYR A 122 9.72 -7.64 25.60
CA TYR A 122 10.14 -6.95 24.39
C TYR A 122 11.60 -7.32 24.10
N MET A 123 11.83 -8.09 23.05
CA MET A 123 13.11 -8.69 22.74
C MET A 123 13.65 -8.32 21.35
N TYR A 124 14.97 -8.42 21.22
CA TYR A 124 15.70 -8.38 19.95
C TYR A 124 16.84 -9.41 19.96
N SER A 125 17.25 -9.88 18.79
CA SER A 125 18.31 -10.85 18.61
C SER A 125 19.69 -10.20 18.58
N SER A 126 20.66 -10.85 19.19
CA SER A 126 22.09 -10.53 19.08
C SER A 126 22.92 -11.82 19.13
N TYR A 127 24.16 -11.78 18.65
CA TYR A 127 25.09 -12.91 18.74
C TYR A 127 25.99 -12.85 19.99
N ASP A 128 25.45 -12.31 21.08
CA ASP A 128 26.12 -12.28 22.39
C ASP A 128 25.99 -13.61 23.14
N SER A 129 26.69 -13.73 24.27
CA SER A 129 26.81 -14.99 25.02
C SER A 129 25.59 -15.37 25.86
N GLU A 130 24.77 -14.41 26.28
CA GLU A 130 23.68 -14.65 27.25
C GLU A 130 22.30 -14.40 26.63
N CYS A 131 21.36 -15.33 26.83
CA CYS A 131 20.01 -15.26 26.29
C CYS A 131 18.97 -15.03 27.41
N GLU A 132 18.16 -13.97 27.27
CA GLU A 132 17.19 -13.48 28.27
C GLU A 132 15.73 -13.83 27.93
N SER A 133 15.51 -14.62 26.87
CA SER A 133 14.18 -14.93 26.34
C SER A 133 13.28 -15.70 27.30
N ALA A 134 13.86 -16.58 28.12
CA ALA A 134 13.15 -17.37 29.13
C ALA A 134 11.79 -17.94 28.64
N PRO A 135 11.77 -18.72 27.53
CA PRO A 135 10.54 -19.16 26.88
C PRO A 135 9.68 -20.01 27.81
N THR A 136 8.37 -19.77 27.80
CA THR A 136 7.41 -20.50 28.65
C THR A 136 6.91 -21.80 28.02
N LYS A 137 6.25 -22.67 28.81
CA LYS A 137 5.59 -23.90 28.33
C LYS A 137 4.09 -23.72 28.04
N ARG A 138 3.58 -22.50 28.06
CA ARG A 138 2.17 -22.22 27.75
C ARG A 138 1.92 -22.51 26.27
N LYS A 139 0.64 -22.71 25.90
CA LYS A 139 0.28 -22.78 24.49
C LYS A 139 0.50 -21.42 23.84
N LYS A 140 1.22 -21.37 22.72
CA LYS A 140 1.63 -20.14 22.04
C LYS A 140 1.17 -20.15 20.59
N VAL A 141 0.74 -18.99 20.12
CA VAL A 141 0.50 -18.74 18.69
C VAL A 141 1.42 -17.61 18.26
N LEU A 142 2.29 -17.88 17.29
CA LEU A 142 3.16 -16.87 16.70
C LEU A 142 2.39 -16.13 15.60
N ILE A 143 2.36 -14.80 15.65
CA ILE A 143 1.71 -13.96 14.64
C ILE A 143 2.79 -13.19 13.88
N LEU A 144 2.92 -13.43 12.58
CA LEU A 144 3.89 -12.73 11.75
C LEU A 144 3.31 -11.39 11.26
N GLY A 145 3.95 -10.29 11.68
CA GLY A 145 3.56 -8.93 11.32
C GLY A 145 4.01 -8.51 9.91
N GLY A 146 3.41 -7.42 9.42
CA GLY A 146 3.77 -6.79 8.15
C GLY A 146 4.70 -5.57 8.29
N GLY A 147 5.24 -5.31 9.48
CA GLY A 147 5.96 -4.08 9.81
C GLY A 147 5.90 -3.80 11.31
N PRO A 148 6.37 -2.63 11.78
CA PRO A 148 6.53 -2.34 13.19
C PRO A 148 5.18 -2.36 13.92
N ASN A 149 5.02 -3.33 14.83
CA ASN A 149 3.87 -3.45 15.73
C ASN A 149 4.21 -2.84 17.10
N HIS A 150 3.21 -2.41 17.87
CA HIS A 150 3.40 -1.91 19.24
C HIS A 150 3.41 -3.05 20.27
N TYR A 151 4.29 -2.93 21.28
CA TYR A 151 4.57 -3.96 22.29
C TYR A 151 3.40 -4.23 23.26
N ASP A 152 2.46 -3.30 23.41
CA ASP A 152 1.31 -3.42 24.33
C ASP A 152 0.25 -4.45 23.89
N THR A 153 0.48 -5.21 22.82
CA THR A 153 -0.53 -6.05 22.18
C THR A 153 -0.31 -7.56 22.32
N SER A 154 0.82 -7.99 22.88
CA SER A 154 1.25 -9.38 22.90
C SER A 154 1.89 -9.80 24.22
N ASP A 155 1.74 -11.08 24.60
CA ASP A 155 2.46 -11.67 25.74
C ASP A 155 3.99 -11.71 25.51
N CYS A 156 4.41 -11.62 24.26
CA CYS A 156 5.81 -11.62 23.82
C CYS A 156 5.94 -10.90 22.48
N LEU A 157 6.86 -9.93 22.39
CA LEU A 157 7.21 -9.20 21.19
C LEU A 157 8.68 -9.45 20.84
N ASP A 158 8.91 -10.17 19.75
CA ASP A 158 10.20 -10.28 19.09
C ASP A 158 10.30 -9.21 18.00
N PHE A 159 11.13 -8.19 18.22
CA PHE A 159 11.34 -7.10 17.26
C PHE A 159 12.43 -7.47 16.27
N GLU A 160 12.08 -8.43 15.42
CA GLU A 160 12.97 -8.99 14.41
C GLU A 160 12.57 -8.57 12.99
N PRO A 161 13.51 -8.55 12.05
CA PRO A 161 13.18 -8.50 10.64
C PRO A 161 12.28 -9.70 10.27
N SER A 162 11.27 -9.47 9.43
CA SER A 162 10.38 -10.55 8.98
C SER A 162 11.01 -11.36 7.83
N THR A 163 12.18 -11.96 8.07
CA THR A 163 12.87 -12.84 7.13
C THR A 163 12.69 -14.31 7.49
N GLU A 164 13.00 -15.21 6.56
CA GLU A 164 12.97 -16.66 6.83
C GLU A 164 13.92 -17.05 7.97
N GLU A 165 15.12 -16.47 8.03
CA GLU A 165 16.12 -16.82 9.03
C GLU A 165 15.68 -16.42 10.45
N ASP A 166 15.25 -15.17 10.60
CA ASP A 166 14.86 -14.62 11.90
C ASP A 166 13.59 -15.31 12.44
N VAL A 167 12.62 -15.57 11.55
CA VAL A 167 11.40 -16.31 11.90
C VAL A 167 11.72 -17.74 12.34
N LEU A 168 12.64 -18.43 11.65
CA LEU A 168 13.07 -19.77 12.06
C LEU A 168 13.77 -19.77 13.43
N ASN A 169 14.60 -18.76 13.71
CA ASN A 169 15.25 -18.61 15.01
C ASN A 169 14.22 -18.47 16.14
N VAL A 170 13.18 -17.64 15.94
CA VAL A 170 12.09 -17.47 16.91
C VAL A 170 11.28 -18.77 17.06
N ILE A 171 11.00 -19.50 15.97
CA ILE A 171 10.28 -20.78 16.04
C ILE A 171 11.06 -21.82 16.85
N GLU A 172 12.37 -21.92 16.63
CA GLU A 172 13.23 -22.86 17.35
C GLU A 172 13.31 -22.53 18.84
N LEU A 173 13.36 -21.24 19.17
CA LEU A 173 13.38 -20.72 20.54
C LEU A 173 12.05 -20.92 21.27
N GLU A 174 10.96 -20.40 20.70
CA GLU A 174 9.66 -20.31 21.38
C GLU A 174 8.82 -21.57 21.26
N ARG A 175 9.06 -22.38 20.21
CA ARG A 175 8.33 -23.61 19.87
C ARG A 175 6.81 -23.42 19.89
N PRO A 176 6.25 -22.51 19.07
CA PRO A 176 4.83 -22.21 19.08
C PRO A 176 3.96 -23.39 18.61
N ASP A 177 2.75 -23.52 19.14
CA ASP A 177 1.78 -24.54 18.73
C ASP A 177 1.13 -24.22 17.37
N GLY A 178 1.18 -22.97 16.94
CA GLY A 178 0.64 -22.52 15.67
C GLY A 178 1.24 -21.19 15.22
N ILE A 179 1.22 -20.95 13.91
CA ILE A 179 1.77 -19.74 13.29
C ILE A 179 0.70 -19.13 12.37
N ILE A 180 0.39 -17.84 12.53
CA ILE A 180 -0.52 -17.07 11.68
C ILE A 180 0.31 -16.19 10.74
N VAL A 181 0.15 -16.42 9.44
CA VAL A 181 0.87 -15.70 8.36
C VAL A 181 -0.07 -14.83 7.52
N GLN A 182 -1.38 -14.97 7.70
CA GLN A 182 -2.41 -14.36 6.86
C GLN A 182 -2.74 -12.91 7.24
N PHE A 183 -2.21 -12.39 8.36
CA PHE A 183 -2.54 -11.06 8.87
C PHE A 183 -1.50 -9.99 8.54
N GLY A 184 -0.23 -10.36 8.34
CA GLY A 184 0.85 -9.40 8.06
C GLY A 184 1.02 -9.00 6.58
N GLY A 185 0.03 -9.28 5.74
CA GLY A 185 0.08 -8.96 4.31
C GLY A 185 1.11 -9.80 3.55
N GLN A 186 1.75 -9.21 2.54
CA GLN A 186 2.58 -9.96 1.59
C GLN A 186 3.82 -10.62 2.18
N THR A 187 4.47 -9.98 3.16
CA THR A 187 5.78 -10.42 3.64
C THR A 187 5.67 -11.80 4.29
N PRO A 188 4.79 -12.04 5.27
CA PRO A 188 4.62 -13.37 5.84
C PRO A 188 4.00 -14.39 4.87
N LEU A 189 3.11 -13.95 3.98
CA LEU A 189 2.56 -14.84 2.94
C LEU A 189 3.65 -15.39 2.03
N LYS A 190 4.63 -14.56 1.65
CA LYS A 190 5.77 -14.97 0.83
C LYS A 190 6.69 -15.98 1.53
N LEU A 191 6.76 -15.95 2.86
CA LEU A 191 7.49 -16.96 3.64
C LEU A 191 6.75 -18.31 3.68
N ALA A 192 5.42 -18.30 3.55
CA ALA A 192 4.58 -19.51 3.63
C ALA A 192 4.28 -20.16 2.26
N LEU A 193 5.05 -19.83 1.21
CA LEU A 193 4.66 -20.00 -0.19
C LEU A 193 4.94 -21.32 -0.94
N PRO A 194 5.11 -22.53 -0.37
CA PRO A 194 5.21 -23.72 -1.21
C PRO A 194 3.92 -24.14 -1.98
N ILE A 195 2.76 -23.48 -1.82
CA ILE A 195 1.45 -24.09 -2.24
C ILE A 195 0.53 -23.23 -3.15
N GLN A 196 0.81 -21.95 -3.47
CA GLN A 196 -0.22 -21.13 -4.15
C GLN A 196 -0.22 -21.12 -5.68
N GLN A 197 0.93 -21.27 -6.34
CA GLN A 197 0.99 -21.05 -7.80
C GLN A 197 0.56 -22.31 -8.57
N GLY A 198 -0.74 -22.38 -8.86
CA GLY A 198 -1.29 -23.35 -9.81
C GLY A 198 -2.73 -23.79 -9.52
N ARG A 199 -3.24 -23.57 -8.30
CA ARG A 199 -4.56 -24.07 -7.91
C ARG A 199 -5.72 -23.09 -8.15
N PHE A 200 -5.50 -21.78 -8.21
CA PHE A 200 -6.61 -20.83 -8.28
C PHE A 200 -7.45 -20.97 -9.56
N ASN A 201 -6.84 -20.85 -10.74
CA ASN A 201 -7.55 -21.00 -12.02
C ASN A 201 -8.13 -22.41 -12.21
N ALA A 202 -7.48 -23.43 -11.63
CA ALA A 202 -7.97 -24.81 -11.64
C ALA A 202 -9.22 -24.97 -10.76
N ILE A 203 -9.22 -24.41 -9.54
CA ILE A 203 -10.35 -24.42 -8.62
C ILE A 203 -11.54 -23.66 -9.21
N LEU A 204 -11.31 -22.53 -9.87
CA LEU A 204 -12.41 -21.76 -10.46
C LEU A 204 -13.06 -22.49 -11.64
N LYS A 205 -12.28 -23.24 -12.44
CA LYS A 205 -12.81 -24.15 -13.47
C LYS A 205 -13.62 -25.30 -12.85
N GLU A 206 -13.13 -25.87 -11.75
CA GLU A 206 -13.84 -26.92 -11.00
C GLU A 206 -15.16 -26.41 -10.39
N LEU A 207 -15.18 -25.18 -9.90
CA LEU A 207 -16.34 -24.53 -9.31
C LEU A 207 -17.29 -23.88 -10.34
N ASN A 208 -16.99 -23.98 -11.63
CA ASN A 208 -17.76 -23.37 -12.72
C ASN A 208 -18.01 -21.86 -12.54
N ILE A 209 -17.01 -21.14 -12.04
CA ILE A 209 -17.07 -19.68 -11.85
C ILE A 209 -16.54 -19.00 -13.11
N GLU A 210 -17.34 -18.10 -13.68
CA GLU A 210 -16.97 -17.32 -14.86
C GLU A 210 -15.77 -16.42 -14.57
N GLN A 211 -14.83 -16.39 -15.53
CA GLN A 211 -13.61 -15.60 -15.48
C GLN A 211 -13.39 -14.84 -16.79
N PRO A 212 -12.80 -13.64 -16.73
CA PRO A 212 -12.24 -13.00 -17.91
C PRO A 212 -11.19 -13.92 -18.57
N LYS A 213 -11.05 -13.84 -19.89
CA LYS A 213 -9.94 -14.49 -20.59
C LYS A 213 -8.62 -13.96 -20.03
N GLY A 214 -7.71 -14.86 -19.68
CA GLY A 214 -6.46 -14.52 -19.01
C GLY A 214 -5.38 -15.59 -19.19
N GLY A 215 -4.13 -15.24 -18.93
CA GLY A 215 -2.98 -16.13 -19.04
C GLY A 215 -1.81 -15.69 -18.17
N ILE A 216 -0.81 -16.57 -18.00
CA ILE A 216 0.43 -16.28 -17.27
C ILE A 216 1.56 -16.19 -18.29
N ALA A 217 2.10 -14.99 -18.49
CA ALA A 217 3.26 -14.76 -19.33
C ALA A 217 4.55 -14.90 -18.52
N LYS A 218 5.57 -15.58 -19.07
CA LYS A 218 6.91 -15.67 -18.48
C LYS A 218 7.97 -14.96 -19.31
N SER A 219 7.60 -14.50 -20.51
CA SER A 219 8.43 -13.74 -21.43
C SER A 219 7.57 -12.72 -22.17
N GLU A 220 8.21 -11.73 -22.80
CA GLU A 220 7.54 -10.74 -23.66
C GLU A 220 6.76 -11.41 -24.80
N ALA A 221 7.37 -12.41 -25.45
CA ALA A 221 6.72 -13.17 -26.52
C ALA A 221 5.45 -13.89 -26.03
N ASP A 222 5.48 -14.44 -24.81
CA ASP A 222 4.28 -15.04 -24.20
C ASP A 222 3.21 -13.99 -23.91
N ALA A 223 3.62 -12.80 -23.42
CA ALA A 223 2.70 -11.72 -23.08
C ALA A 223 1.96 -11.21 -24.33
N ILE A 224 2.66 -11.03 -25.45
CA ILE A 224 2.08 -10.61 -26.73
C ILE A 224 1.13 -11.69 -27.27
N ALA A 225 1.53 -12.96 -27.22
CA ALA A 225 0.68 -14.07 -27.68
C ALA A 225 -0.62 -14.17 -26.85
N ILE A 226 -0.51 -14.01 -25.53
CA ILE A 226 -1.67 -14.01 -24.63
C ILE A 226 -2.55 -12.79 -24.87
N ALA A 227 -1.96 -11.60 -25.06
CA ALA A 227 -2.72 -10.38 -25.35
C ALA A 227 -3.48 -10.46 -26.67
N ALA A 228 -2.88 -11.08 -27.70
CA ALA A 228 -3.54 -11.33 -28.99
C ALA A 228 -4.73 -12.29 -28.89
N ASP A 229 -4.68 -13.28 -27.99
CA ASP A 229 -5.79 -14.23 -27.75
C ASP A 229 -6.93 -13.62 -26.91
N ILE A 230 -6.58 -12.77 -25.92
CA ILE A 230 -7.55 -12.08 -25.08
C ILE A 230 -8.25 -10.94 -25.85
N GLY A 231 -7.46 -10.14 -26.58
CA GLY A 231 -7.88 -8.89 -27.22
C GLY A 231 -7.70 -7.68 -26.30
N PHE A 232 -7.20 -6.56 -26.84
CA PHE A 232 -7.04 -5.32 -26.09
C PHE A 232 -8.37 -4.61 -25.78
N PRO A 233 -8.49 -3.90 -24.65
CA PRO A 233 -7.45 -3.68 -23.63
C PRO A 233 -7.23 -4.88 -22.70
N VAL A 234 -5.99 -5.09 -22.26
CA VAL A 234 -5.62 -6.15 -21.31
C VAL A 234 -5.12 -5.54 -20.00
N VAL A 235 -5.51 -6.14 -18.87
CA VAL A 235 -4.98 -5.80 -17.55
C VAL A 235 -3.73 -6.64 -17.30
N VAL A 236 -2.59 -6.00 -17.11
CA VAL A 236 -1.33 -6.69 -16.81
C VAL A 236 -1.05 -6.60 -15.33
N CYS A 237 -0.84 -7.76 -14.70
CA CYS A 237 -0.60 -7.89 -13.27
C CYS A 237 0.72 -8.60 -13.03
N GLN A 238 1.59 -8.01 -12.21
CA GLN A 238 2.78 -8.72 -11.72
C GLN A 238 2.39 -9.78 -10.70
N SER A 239 3.06 -10.94 -10.77
CA SER A 239 2.90 -12.00 -9.79
C SER A 239 3.36 -11.52 -8.40
N TYR A 240 2.60 -11.86 -7.36
CA TYR A 240 2.93 -11.57 -5.96
C TYR A 240 2.95 -10.09 -5.57
N VAL A 241 2.05 -9.31 -6.18
CA VAL A 241 1.85 -7.90 -5.86
C VAL A 241 0.39 -7.68 -5.45
N SER A 242 0.16 -7.00 -4.34
CA SER A 242 -1.18 -6.77 -3.75
C SER A 242 -1.48 -5.28 -3.75
N GLY A 243 -2.75 -4.92 -4.01
CA GLY A 243 -3.19 -3.53 -3.96
C GLY A 243 -2.92 -2.73 -5.24
N GLY A 244 -2.79 -3.40 -6.39
CA GLY A 244 -2.69 -2.75 -7.70
C GLY A 244 -1.32 -2.16 -8.03
N TRP A 245 -0.30 -2.41 -7.20
CA TRP A 245 1.04 -1.93 -7.47
C TRP A 245 1.55 -2.52 -8.80
N ALA A 246 2.01 -1.65 -9.69
CA ALA A 246 2.42 -1.99 -11.05
C ALA A 246 1.35 -2.72 -11.89
N MET A 247 0.05 -2.59 -11.60
CA MET A 247 -0.99 -3.02 -12.55
C MET A 247 -1.22 -1.92 -13.59
N GLU A 248 -1.30 -2.29 -14.87
CA GLU A 248 -1.59 -1.36 -15.96
C GLU A 248 -2.63 -1.93 -16.92
N ILE A 249 -3.45 -1.05 -17.51
CA ILE A 249 -4.32 -1.41 -18.62
C ILE A 249 -3.60 -1.02 -19.89
N VAL A 250 -3.27 -2.03 -20.67
CA VAL A 250 -2.53 -1.88 -21.90
C VAL A 250 -3.48 -1.96 -23.07
N TYR A 251 -3.29 -1.09 -24.07
CA TYR A 251 -4.19 -0.95 -25.23
C TYR A 251 -3.54 -1.33 -26.57
N SER A 252 -2.23 -1.58 -26.58
CA SER A 252 -1.48 -1.97 -27.79
C SER A 252 -0.22 -2.75 -27.42
N ASP A 253 0.32 -3.48 -28.40
CA ASP A 253 1.57 -4.24 -28.23
C ASP A 253 2.74 -3.32 -27.83
N ASP A 254 2.89 -2.16 -28.47
CA ASP A 254 3.94 -1.19 -28.11
C ASP A 254 3.84 -0.74 -26.65
N LYS A 255 2.62 -0.57 -26.14
CA LYS A 255 2.37 -0.21 -24.73
C LYS A 255 2.59 -1.38 -23.79
N LEU A 256 2.40 -2.62 -24.26
CA LEU A 256 2.70 -3.83 -23.50
C LEU A 256 4.20 -4.00 -23.29
N VAL A 257 4.97 -3.82 -24.36
CA VAL A 257 6.44 -3.83 -24.33
C VAL A 257 6.95 -2.68 -23.47
N MET A 258 6.42 -1.46 -23.66
CA MET A 258 6.77 -0.33 -22.79
C MET A 258 6.41 -0.58 -21.33
N TYR A 259 5.28 -1.21 -21.00
CA TYR A 259 4.92 -1.56 -19.62
C TYR A 259 5.89 -2.58 -19.01
N LEU A 260 6.33 -3.57 -19.80
CA LEU A 260 7.37 -4.52 -19.40
C LEU A 260 8.72 -3.80 -19.15
N GLU A 261 8.96 -2.65 -19.77
CA GLU A 261 10.17 -1.84 -19.63
C GLU A 261 10.07 -0.69 -18.60
N ASN A 262 8.92 -0.04 -18.42
CA ASN A 262 8.68 1.14 -17.56
C ASN A 262 7.15 1.39 -17.40
N ALA A 263 6.59 1.20 -16.20
CA ALA A 263 5.13 1.24 -15.99
C ALA A 263 4.60 2.60 -15.47
N VAL A 264 3.40 3.00 -15.95
CA VAL A 264 2.14 3.33 -15.20
C VAL A 264 1.15 4.16 -16.07
N GLU A 265 -0.10 3.68 -16.26
CA GLU A 265 -1.41 4.39 -16.03
C GLU A 265 -2.70 3.54 -16.28
N VAL A 266 -3.81 3.77 -15.51
CA VAL A 266 -5.08 2.98 -15.55
C VAL A 266 -6.36 3.84 -15.40
N ASP A 267 -7.47 3.44 -16.08
CA ASP A 267 -8.88 3.96 -15.97
C ASP A 267 -9.91 2.80 -16.18
N PRO A 268 -11.16 2.82 -15.64
CA PRO A 268 -12.00 1.62 -15.45
C PRO A 268 -13.12 1.38 -16.51
N LEU A 269 -13.68 0.16 -16.49
CA LEU A 269 -14.74 -0.38 -17.37
C LEU A 269 -15.99 -0.91 -16.62
N ASP A 270 -17.03 -1.19 -17.42
CA ASP A 270 -18.47 -1.34 -17.12
C ASP A 270 -18.93 -2.55 -16.27
N MET A 271 -20.22 -2.49 -15.89
CA MET A 271 -20.94 -3.37 -14.95
C MET A 271 -21.30 -4.77 -15.53
N GLU A 272 -20.37 -5.71 -15.43
CA GLU A 272 -20.60 -7.16 -15.36
C GLU A 272 -19.80 -7.73 -14.17
N VAL A 273 -20.33 -8.73 -13.45
CA VAL A 273 -19.69 -9.25 -12.21
C VAL A 273 -18.68 -10.33 -12.58
N PHE A 274 -17.40 -9.99 -12.59
CA PHE A 274 -16.30 -10.92 -12.78
C PHE A 274 -15.52 -11.14 -11.47
N LEU A 275 -15.09 -12.37 -11.21
CA LEU A 275 -14.12 -12.64 -10.13
C LEU A 275 -12.71 -12.27 -10.61
N LEU A 276 -12.17 -11.18 -10.06
CA LEU A 276 -10.84 -10.68 -10.45
C LEU A 276 -9.67 -11.45 -9.82
N GLU A 277 -9.86 -12.07 -8.65
CA GLU A 277 -9.10 -11.68 -7.46
C GLU A 277 -9.66 -12.35 -6.19
N ALA A 278 -9.10 -13.45 -5.69
CA ALA A 278 -9.35 -13.89 -4.31
C ALA A 278 -8.04 -14.04 -3.51
N TYR A 279 -7.91 -13.21 -2.48
CA TYR A 279 -6.80 -13.27 -1.54
C TYR A 279 -7.20 -14.11 -0.30
N PRO A 280 -6.56 -15.27 -0.04
CA PRO A 280 -6.84 -16.06 1.15
C PRO A 280 -6.09 -15.51 2.38
N CYS A 281 -6.21 -14.21 2.60
CA CYS A 281 -5.58 -13.49 3.70
C CYS A 281 -6.44 -12.31 4.15
N ALA A 282 -6.09 -11.71 5.29
CA ALA A 282 -6.75 -10.48 5.71
C ALA A 282 -6.47 -9.38 4.67
N SER A 283 -7.54 -8.84 4.09
CA SER A 283 -7.47 -7.66 3.23
C SER A 283 -7.30 -6.39 4.07
N ARG A 284 -6.72 -5.35 3.47
CA ARG A 284 -6.69 -4.00 4.05
C ARG A 284 -8.07 -3.45 4.41
N MET A 285 -9.14 -3.99 3.82
CA MET A 285 -10.53 -3.59 4.08
C MET A 285 -11.12 -4.22 5.35
N VAL A 286 -10.45 -5.20 5.97
CA VAL A 286 -10.99 -5.92 7.15
C VAL A 286 -11.29 -4.98 8.33
N PRO A 287 -10.43 -4.01 8.69
CA PRO A 287 -10.75 -3.02 9.72
C PRO A 287 -11.95 -2.12 9.36
N PHE A 288 -12.10 -1.75 8.08
CA PHE A 288 -13.25 -0.97 7.60
C PHE A 288 -14.55 -1.76 7.76
N VAL A 289 -14.60 -2.98 7.22
CA VAL A 289 -15.75 -3.87 7.35
C VAL A 289 -16.08 -4.04 8.82
N SER A 290 -15.06 -4.23 9.66
CA SER A 290 -15.23 -4.39 11.09
C SER A 290 -16.02 -3.25 11.74
N LYS A 291 -15.66 -2.00 11.44
CA LYS A 291 -16.39 -0.82 11.94
C LYS A 291 -17.78 -0.68 11.32
N ALA A 292 -17.92 -0.99 10.03
CA ALA A 292 -19.19 -0.89 9.31
C ALA A 292 -20.27 -1.84 9.85
N ILE A 293 -19.89 -3.07 10.18
CA ILE A 293 -20.83 -4.07 10.68
C ILE A 293 -20.85 -4.17 12.22
N GLY A 294 -20.00 -3.42 12.92
CA GLY A 294 -19.87 -3.49 14.39
C GLY A 294 -19.31 -4.82 14.92
N HIS A 295 -18.63 -5.60 14.08
CA HIS A 295 -18.07 -6.91 14.44
C HIS A 295 -16.57 -6.98 14.07
N PRO A 296 -15.73 -7.79 14.74
CA PRO A 296 -14.30 -7.91 14.41
C PRO A 296 -13.93 -9.18 13.59
N PRO A 297 -14.08 -9.20 12.25
CA PRO A 297 -13.71 -10.33 11.40
C PRO A 297 -12.27 -10.85 11.58
N ALA A 298 -11.31 -9.98 11.88
CA ALA A 298 -9.93 -10.41 12.14
C ALA A 298 -9.81 -11.26 13.41
N GLN A 299 -10.45 -10.82 14.51
CA GLN A 299 -10.50 -11.58 15.75
C GLN A 299 -11.27 -12.90 15.55
N TYR A 300 -12.33 -12.85 14.75
CA TYR A 300 -13.09 -14.05 14.38
C TYR A 300 -12.23 -15.06 13.63
N ALA A 301 -11.52 -14.60 12.60
CA ALA A 301 -10.61 -15.45 11.86
C ALA A 301 -9.52 -16.02 12.78
N ALA A 302 -8.95 -15.23 13.70
CA ALA A 302 -7.95 -15.70 14.67
C ALA A 302 -8.49 -16.78 15.62
N LEU A 303 -9.71 -16.58 16.13
CA LEU A 303 -10.38 -17.55 17.00
C LEU A 303 -10.72 -18.84 16.24
N VAL A 304 -11.21 -18.73 15.00
CA VAL A 304 -11.47 -19.91 14.15
C VAL A 304 -10.17 -20.64 13.82
N MET A 305 -9.10 -19.91 13.45
CA MET A 305 -7.78 -20.48 13.19
C MET A 305 -7.16 -21.14 14.43
N SER A 306 -7.54 -20.71 15.63
CA SER A 306 -7.16 -21.34 16.91
C SER A 306 -8.16 -22.39 17.42
N GLY A 307 -9.18 -22.75 16.62
CA GLY A 307 -10.13 -23.82 16.90
C GLY A 307 -11.31 -23.45 17.80
N LYS A 308 -11.62 -22.15 17.98
CA LYS A 308 -12.71 -21.64 18.84
C LYS A 308 -13.93 -21.16 18.03
N SER A 309 -15.13 -21.36 18.60
CA SER A 309 -16.40 -20.80 18.11
C SER A 309 -16.62 -19.38 18.64
N LEU A 310 -17.27 -18.53 17.85
CA LEU A 310 -17.20 -17.07 17.96
C LEU A 310 -18.32 -16.41 18.81
N ARG A 311 -17.93 -15.48 19.69
CA ARG A 311 -18.75 -14.37 20.25
C ARG A 311 -17.86 -13.11 20.40
N PRO A 312 -18.38 -11.86 20.27
CA PRO A 312 -17.57 -10.69 19.84
C PRO A 312 -17.18 -9.69 20.94
N GLU A 313 -16.00 -9.06 20.84
CA GLU A 313 -15.71 -7.68 21.35
C GLU A 313 -14.35 -7.09 20.86
N MET A 314 -14.21 -5.75 20.83
CA MET A 314 -13.57 -4.89 19.78
C MET A 314 -12.34 -4.02 20.22
N ARG A 315 -11.46 -3.53 19.28
CA ARG A 315 -11.00 -2.09 19.04
C ARG A 315 -9.79 -1.83 18.07
N SER A 316 -9.74 -0.59 17.50
CA SER A 316 -8.61 0.25 16.95
C SER A 316 -8.28 0.32 15.42
N THR A 317 -7.66 1.35 14.77
CA THR A 317 -7.55 2.85 15.00
C THR A 317 -7.21 3.76 13.78
N THR A 318 -6.95 3.33 12.54
CA THR A 318 -6.45 4.28 11.50
C THR A 318 -7.20 4.22 10.18
N GLU A 319 -8.33 4.93 10.12
CA GLU A 319 -9.13 5.30 8.93
C GLU A 319 -10.33 6.12 9.42
N VAL A 320 -10.82 7.06 8.62
CA VAL A 320 -12.01 7.85 8.95
C VAL A 320 -13.26 7.25 8.31
N MET A 321 -14.32 7.15 9.09
CA MET A 321 -15.58 6.53 8.70
C MET A 321 -16.71 7.52 8.97
N GLY A 322 -17.54 7.74 7.96
CA GLY A 322 -18.82 8.40 8.14
C GLY A 322 -19.94 7.37 8.26
N ILE A 323 -20.74 7.50 9.32
CA ILE A 323 -21.90 6.63 9.58
C ILE A 323 -23.16 7.49 9.51
N ASP A 324 -24.11 7.08 8.68
CA ASP A 324 -25.43 7.69 8.58
C ASP A 324 -26.45 6.75 7.93
N PHE A 325 -27.75 6.99 8.12
CA PHE A 325 -28.79 6.26 7.40
C PHE A 325 -28.86 6.65 5.91
N LEU A 326 -28.32 7.81 5.56
CA LEU A 326 -28.21 8.27 4.19
C LEU A 326 -26.76 8.14 3.70
N VAL A 327 -26.53 7.34 2.65
CA VAL A 327 -25.19 7.14 2.05
C VAL A 327 -24.49 8.48 1.74
N ALA A 328 -25.24 9.47 1.26
CA ALA A 328 -24.72 10.78 0.92
C ALA A 328 -24.16 11.55 2.14
N ILE A 329 -24.84 11.44 3.30
CA ILE A 329 -24.38 12.06 4.55
C ILE A 329 -23.24 11.24 5.18
N ALA A 330 -23.30 9.92 5.10
CA ALA A 330 -22.19 9.05 5.49
C ALA A 330 -20.93 9.39 4.68
N PHE A 331 -21.05 9.57 3.36
CA PHE A 331 -19.96 10.01 2.50
C PHE A 331 -19.46 11.40 2.88
N ALA A 332 -20.36 12.38 3.08
CA ALA A 332 -19.99 13.71 3.53
C ALA A 332 -19.20 13.70 4.85
N LYS A 333 -19.63 12.92 5.84
CA LYS A 333 -18.95 12.74 7.12
C LYS A 333 -17.54 12.17 6.93
N ALA A 334 -17.40 11.16 6.07
CA ALA A 334 -16.10 10.56 5.76
C ALA A 334 -15.14 11.57 5.10
N GLN A 335 -15.64 12.37 4.15
CA GLN A 335 -14.87 13.43 3.48
C GLN A 335 -14.42 14.52 4.47
N ILE A 336 -15.33 15.00 5.33
CA ILE A 336 -15.01 16.01 6.37
C ILE A 336 -13.96 15.47 7.34
N ALA A 337 -14.08 14.21 7.76
CA ALA A 337 -13.12 13.58 8.64
C ALA A 337 -11.75 13.37 7.97
N ALA A 338 -11.71 13.19 6.65
CA ALA A 338 -10.48 13.15 5.85
C ALA A 338 -9.90 14.57 5.60
N GLY A 339 -10.44 15.60 6.24
CA GLY A 339 -9.99 16.99 6.09
C GLY A 339 -10.51 17.70 4.84
N LEU A 340 -11.36 17.05 4.04
CA LEU A 340 -11.97 17.62 2.83
C LEU A 340 -13.30 18.31 3.17
N LYS A 341 -13.28 19.64 3.22
CA LYS A 341 -14.52 20.44 3.34
C LYS A 341 -15.19 20.55 1.97
N LEU A 342 -16.28 19.83 1.77
CA LEU A 342 -17.08 19.91 0.55
C LEU A 342 -17.71 21.32 0.45
N PRO A 343 -17.48 22.06 -0.66
CA PRO A 343 -18.08 23.37 -0.82
C PRO A 343 -19.59 23.26 -1.05
N LEU A 344 -20.34 24.21 -0.50
CA LEU A 344 -21.79 24.31 -0.73
C LEU A 344 -22.14 25.25 -1.89
N SER A 345 -21.22 26.12 -2.31
CA SER A 345 -21.40 27.03 -3.44
C SER A 345 -20.05 27.42 -4.03
N GLY A 346 -20.09 28.05 -5.21
CA GLY A 346 -18.90 28.55 -5.88
C GLY A 346 -18.75 27.98 -7.28
N THR A 347 -17.51 27.75 -7.69
CA THR A 347 -17.13 27.30 -9.01
C THR A 347 -16.51 25.91 -8.96
N VAL A 348 -16.95 25.03 -9.86
CA VAL A 348 -16.35 23.72 -10.10
C VAL A 348 -15.53 23.77 -11.38
N PHE A 349 -14.29 23.30 -11.31
CA PHE A 349 -13.47 23.06 -12.47
C PHE A 349 -13.65 21.64 -12.99
N LEU A 350 -13.97 21.47 -14.27
CA LEU A 350 -14.13 20.18 -14.93
C LEU A 350 -13.06 19.99 -16.02
N SER A 351 -12.23 18.97 -15.86
CA SER A 351 -11.28 18.50 -16.87
C SER A 351 -11.41 16.99 -17.00
N LEU A 352 -12.14 16.56 -18.04
CA LEU A 352 -12.56 15.17 -18.16
C LEU A 352 -11.89 14.53 -19.38
N ASN A 353 -11.37 13.31 -19.20
CA ASN A 353 -10.79 12.50 -20.28
C ASN A 353 -11.85 12.08 -21.32
N ASP A 354 -11.42 11.61 -22.49
CA ASP A 354 -12.34 11.31 -23.60
C ASP A 354 -13.21 10.06 -23.40
N LEU A 355 -12.76 9.12 -22.56
CA LEU A 355 -13.51 7.92 -22.21
C LEU A 355 -14.73 8.23 -21.33
N THR A 356 -14.65 9.29 -20.52
CA THR A 356 -15.78 9.74 -19.67
C THR A 356 -16.81 10.61 -20.40
N LYS A 357 -16.71 10.77 -21.73
CA LYS A 357 -17.62 11.58 -22.57
C LYS A 357 -19.10 11.33 -22.30
N SER A 358 -19.49 10.06 -22.15
CA SER A 358 -20.89 9.65 -21.87
C SER A 358 -21.43 10.21 -20.54
N HIS A 359 -20.55 10.50 -19.57
CA HIS A 359 -20.92 10.94 -18.23
C HIS A 359 -20.76 12.45 -18.01
N ARG A 360 -20.05 13.17 -18.90
CA ARG A 360 -19.78 14.62 -18.76
C ARG A 360 -21.05 15.45 -18.63
N GLU A 361 -22.08 15.12 -19.42
CA GLU A 361 -23.37 15.81 -19.41
C GLU A 361 -24.08 15.64 -18.06
N ARG A 362 -24.16 14.40 -17.56
CA ARG A 362 -24.79 14.09 -16.27
C ARG A 362 -24.07 14.80 -15.12
N LEU A 363 -22.74 14.81 -15.15
CA LEU A 363 -21.92 15.47 -14.15
C LEU A 363 -22.13 16.99 -14.15
N ALA A 364 -22.07 17.63 -15.33
CA ALA A 364 -22.27 19.06 -15.45
C ALA A 364 -23.68 19.48 -15.00
N LYS A 365 -24.71 18.73 -15.40
CA LYS A 365 -26.09 18.96 -14.95
C LYS A 365 -26.23 18.83 -13.42
N ALA A 366 -25.55 17.87 -12.80
CA ALA A 366 -25.59 17.69 -11.35
C ALA A 366 -25.05 18.93 -10.60
N PHE A 367 -23.89 19.47 -11.02
CA PHE A 367 -23.32 20.67 -10.37
C PHE A 367 -24.07 21.95 -10.73
N LEU A 368 -24.58 22.10 -11.96
CA LEU A 368 -25.44 23.23 -12.34
C LEU A 368 -26.75 23.24 -11.57
N GLY A 369 -27.38 22.07 -11.35
CA GLY A 369 -28.57 21.94 -10.51
C GLY A 369 -28.33 22.41 -9.08
N LEU A 370 -27.10 22.29 -8.60
CA LEU A 370 -26.65 22.79 -7.30
C LEU A 370 -26.22 24.27 -7.32
N ARG A 371 -26.40 24.97 -8.45
CA ARG A 371 -26.02 26.39 -8.67
C ARG A 371 -24.52 26.66 -8.60
N PHE A 372 -23.69 25.69 -8.95
CA PHE A 372 -22.26 25.95 -9.16
C PHE A 372 -22.02 26.56 -10.54
N ARG A 373 -21.06 27.48 -10.61
CA ARG A 373 -20.48 27.93 -11.88
C ARG A 373 -19.54 26.83 -12.39
N ILE A 374 -19.55 26.55 -13.69
CA ILE A 374 -18.66 25.54 -14.27
C ILE A 374 -17.59 26.21 -15.12
N VAL A 375 -16.34 25.89 -14.82
CA VAL A 375 -15.17 26.28 -15.62
C VAL A 375 -14.55 25.01 -16.18
N SER A 376 -14.15 24.99 -17.46
CA SER A 376 -13.59 23.77 -18.07
C SER A 376 -12.57 24.05 -19.17
N THR A 377 -11.73 23.04 -19.45
CA THR A 377 -10.76 23.09 -20.57
C THR A 377 -11.46 22.99 -21.92
N SER A 378 -10.83 23.50 -22.97
CA SER A 378 -11.39 23.61 -24.33
C SER A 378 -12.11 22.34 -24.83
N GLY A 379 -11.53 21.16 -24.64
CA GLY A 379 -12.13 19.90 -25.08
C GLY A 379 -13.37 19.48 -24.28
N THR A 380 -13.38 19.74 -22.98
CA THR A 380 -14.56 19.48 -22.13
C THR A 380 -15.65 20.52 -22.40
N ALA A 381 -15.27 21.80 -22.54
CA ALA A 381 -16.18 22.90 -22.82
C ALA A 381 -16.91 22.72 -24.14
N HIS A 382 -16.18 22.42 -25.22
CA HIS A 382 -16.77 22.21 -26.53
C HIS A 382 -17.85 21.12 -26.52
N PHE A 383 -17.58 20.01 -25.82
CA PHE A 383 -18.56 18.93 -25.67
C PHE A 383 -19.82 19.36 -24.92
N LEU A 384 -19.67 20.12 -23.82
CA LEU A 384 -20.80 20.59 -23.01
C LEU A 384 -21.64 21.63 -23.75
N GLU A 385 -21.01 22.54 -24.48
CA GLU A 385 -21.69 23.55 -25.28
C GLU A 385 -22.50 22.94 -26.44
N LEU A 386 -21.98 21.89 -27.10
CA LEU A 386 -22.73 21.12 -28.11
C LEU A 386 -24.01 20.49 -27.53
N LYS A 387 -24.05 20.26 -26.22
CA LYS A 387 -25.23 19.75 -25.49
C LYS A 387 -26.10 20.86 -24.88
N GLY A 388 -25.81 22.13 -25.22
CA GLY A 388 -26.56 23.30 -24.74
C GLY A 388 -26.23 23.69 -23.30
N ILE A 389 -25.11 23.21 -22.74
CA ILE A 389 -24.67 23.53 -21.38
C ILE A 389 -23.64 24.65 -21.45
N SER A 390 -23.97 25.82 -20.90
CA SER A 390 -23.05 26.96 -20.83
C SER A 390 -21.98 26.75 -19.76
N VAL A 391 -20.71 26.93 -20.15
CA VAL A 391 -19.54 26.80 -19.27
C VAL A 391 -18.50 27.86 -19.62
N ASP A 392 -17.73 28.30 -18.64
CA ASP A 392 -16.61 29.20 -18.88
C ASP A 392 -15.39 28.40 -19.34
N ARG A 393 -14.74 28.86 -20.41
CA ARG A 393 -13.53 28.23 -20.94
C ARG A 393 -12.29 28.76 -20.24
N VAL A 394 -11.35 27.86 -19.95
CA VAL A 394 -9.99 28.19 -19.49
C VAL A 394 -8.96 27.44 -20.29
N LEU A 395 -7.78 28.05 -20.40
CA LEU A 395 -6.63 27.46 -21.07
C LEU A 395 -5.99 26.40 -20.16
N LYS A 396 -5.34 25.40 -20.77
CA LYS A 396 -4.38 24.55 -20.04
C LYS A 396 -3.13 25.37 -19.72
N MET A 397 -2.35 24.94 -18.72
CA MET A 397 -1.15 25.70 -18.30
C MET A 397 -0.18 25.99 -19.45
N LEU A 398 0.02 25.02 -20.35
CA LEU A 398 0.90 25.17 -21.51
C LEU A 398 0.29 26.00 -22.65
N GLU A 399 -1.01 26.28 -22.61
CA GLU A 399 -1.73 26.99 -23.68
C GLU A 399 -1.77 28.52 -23.43
N GLY A 400 -1.53 28.98 -22.20
CA GLY A 400 -1.45 30.41 -21.86
C GLY A 400 -2.32 30.81 -20.66
N GLN A 401 -2.60 32.12 -20.51
CA GLN A 401 -3.42 32.68 -19.44
C GLN A 401 -4.75 33.26 -19.95
N PRO A 402 -5.86 33.20 -19.18
CA PRO A 402 -5.96 32.61 -17.83
C PRO A 402 -6.10 31.07 -17.87
N HIS A 403 -5.35 30.38 -17.00
CA HIS A 403 -5.45 28.93 -16.83
C HIS A 403 -6.04 28.53 -15.47
N ALA A 404 -6.40 27.26 -15.30
CA ALA A 404 -7.06 26.75 -14.09
C ALA A 404 -6.27 27.04 -12.79
N GLY A 405 -4.93 27.01 -12.81
CA GLY A 405 -4.09 27.38 -11.68
C GLY A 405 -4.25 28.83 -11.21
N ASP A 406 -4.42 29.80 -12.13
CA ASP A 406 -4.61 31.21 -11.77
C ASP A 406 -5.93 31.42 -11.01
N LEU A 407 -6.94 30.64 -11.39
CA LEU A 407 -8.27 30.65 -10.79
C LEU A 407 -8.37 29.79 -9.52
N ALA A 408 -7.41 28.88 -9.30
CA ALA A 408 -7.38 28.04 -8.11
C ALA A 408 -7.21 28.88 -6.82
N ASN A 409 -6.65 30.09 -6.93
CA ASN A 409 -6.57 31.07 -5.84
C ASN A 409 -7.94 31.75 -5.61
N GLY A 410 -8.87 31.01 -5.00
CA GLY A 410 -10.14 31.53 -4.48
C GLY A 410 -11.30 31.62 -5.48
N HIS A 411 -11.07 31.37 -6.78
CA HIS A 411 -12.13 31.39 -7.79
C HIS A 411 -12.71 30.00 -8.09
N ILE A 412 -11.98 28.92 -7.76
CA ILE A 412 -12.41 27.51 -7.87
C ILE A 412 -12.47 26.89 -6.47
N GLN A 413 -13.61 26.26 -6.14
CA GLN A 413 -13.86 25.64 -4.84
C GLN A 413 -13.79 24.11 -4.88
N LEU A 414 -13.90 23.52 -6.07
CA LEU A 414 -13.81 22.06 -6.27
C LEU A 414 -13.24 21.78 -7.66
N MET A 415 -12.35 20.79 -7.76
CA MET A 415 -11.83 20.31 -9.03
C MET A 415 -12.24 18.86 -9.28
N VAL A 416 -12.80 18.59 -10.46
CA VAL A 416 -13.03 17.22 -10.95
C VAL A 416 -12.13 16.99 -12.15
N ILE A 417 -11.13 16.14 -11.97
CA ILE A 417 -10.06 15.91 -12.95
C ILE A 417 -9.93 14.40 -13.16
N THR A 418 -10.42 13.87 -14.28
CA THR A 418 -10.29 12.43 -14.60
C THR A 418 -9.11 12.11 -15.50
N SER A 419 -8.34 13.14 -15.91
CA SER A 419 -7.07 12.98 -16.61
C SER A 419 -5.91 12.90 -15.62
N SER A 420 -4.89 12.13 -15.96
CA SER A 420 -3.64 12.06 -15.22
C SER A 420 -2.72 13.26 -15.44
N GLY A 421 -1.70 13.40 -14.58
CA GLY A 421 -0.57 14.31 -14.81
C GLY A 421 -0.61 15.67 -14.09
N GLU A 422 -0.12 16.71 -14.77
CA GLU A 422 0.23 18.03 -14.21
C GLU A 422 -0.93 18.77 -13.53
N GLN A 423 -2.16 18.56 -14.00
CA GLN A 423 -3.35 19.22 -13.44
C GLN A 423 -3.65 18.77 -12.00
N LEU A 424 -3.35 17.50 -11.67
CA LEU A 424 -3.50 16.96 -10.32
C LEU A 424 -2.50 17.62 -9.35
N ARG A 425 -1.25 17.81 -9.79
CA ARG A 425 -0.20 18.50 -9.02
C ARG A 425 -0.56 19.95 -8.74
N MET A 426 -1.12 20.65 -9.74
CA MET A 426 -1.59 22.02 -9.58
C MET A 426 -2.68 22.12 -8.51
N ALA A 427 -3.70 21.26 -8.57
CA ALA A 427 -4.82 21.32 -7.65
C ALA A 427 -4.38 21.04 -6.19
N LEU A 428 -3.42 20.14 -5.99
CA LEU A 428 -2.81 19.87 -4.68
C LEU A 428 -2.05 21.08 -4.14
N ALA A 429 -1.29 21.78 -4.99
CA ALA A 429 -0.52 22.95 -4.60
C ALA A 429 -1.40 24.10 -4.06
N HIS A 430 -2.61 24.27 -4.61
CA HIS A 430 -3.55 25.32 -4.22
C HIS A 430 -4.54 24.90 -3.11
N ARG A 431 -4.42 23.67 -2.56
CA ARG A 431 -5.31 23.13 -1.51
C ARG A 431 -6.80 23.18 -1.85
N VAL A 432 -7.13 23.08 -3.13
CA VAL A 432 -8.52 22.97 -3.59
C VAL A 432 -8.93 21.50 -3.53
N PRO A 433 -10.09 21.13 -2.95
CA PRO A 433 -10.57 19.75 -2.97
C PRO A 433 -10.61 19.16 -4.39
N ILE A 434 -10.11 17.93 -4.54
CA ILE A 434 -9.95 17.27 -5.85
C ILE A 434 -10.70 15.95 -5.85
N ILE A 435 -11.36 15.66 -6.95
CA ILE A 435 -11.99 14.37 -7.20
C ILE A 435 -11.49 13.85 -8.54
N THR A 436 -10.94 12.64 -8.53
CA THR A 436 -10.28 12.05 -9.71
C THR A 436 -11.17 11.07 -10.49
N THR A 437 -12.38 10.78 -10.00
CA THR A 437 -13.29 9.81 -10.61
C THR A 437 -14.67 10.41 -10.84
N VAL A 438 -15.35 9.99 -11.91
CA VAL A 438 -16.74 10.41 -12.19
C VAL A 438 -17.68 9.96 -11.07
N SER A 439 -17.53 8.71 -10.60
CA SER A 439 -18.36 8.16 -9.52
C SER A 439 -18.17 8.93 -8.22
N GLY A 440 -16.93 9.26 -7.86
CA GLY A 440 -16.63 10.11 -6.71
C GLY A 440 -17.24 11.51 -6.86
N ALA A 441 -17.27 12.06 -8.07
CA ALA A 441 -17.80 13.39 -8.32
C ALA A 441 -19.33 13.43 -8.25
N LEU A 442 -20.01 12.37 -8.72
CA LEU A 442 -21.46 12.18 -8.55
C LEU A 442 -21.84 11.90 -7.08
N ALA A 443 -21.03 11.13 -6.36
CA ALA A 443 -21.22 10.93 -4.92
C ALA A 443 -21.09 12.27 -4.16
N THR A 444 -20.08 13.08 -4.53
CA THR A 444 -19.89 14.41 -3.96
C THR A 444 -21.04 15.37 -4.29
N SER A 445 -21.56 15.39 -5.52
CA SER A 445 -22.69 16.26 -5.84
C SER A 445 -23.92 15.90 -5.01
N THR A 446 -24.21 14.61 -4.87
CA THR A 446 -25.30 14.10 -4.02
C THR A 446 -25.07 14.44 -2.54
N ALA A 447 -23.83 14.32 -2.05
CA ALA A 447 -23.46 14.72 -0.71
C ALA A 447 -23.66 16.23 -0.48
N ILE A 448 -23.23 17.08 -1.40
CA ILE A 448 -23.42 18.55 -1.33
C ILE A 448 -24.90 18.90 -1.34
N GLU A 449 -25.71 18.26 -2.19
CA GLU A 449 -27.17 18.44 -2.22
C GLU A 449 -27.80 18.19 -0.84
N LYS A 450 -27.40 17.09 -0.19
CA LYS A 450 -27.90 16.73 1.13
C LYS A 450 -27.36 17.63 2.24
N LEU A 451 -26.11 18.06 2.16
CA LEU A 451 -25.55 19.05 3.09
C LEU A 451 -26.25 20.42 3.02
N LYS A 452 -26.83 20.78 1.87
CA LYS A 452 -27.64 22.02 1.76
C LYS A 452 -29.02 21.91 2.41
N SER A 453 -29.56 20.69 2.50
CA SER A 453 -30.94 20.45 2.94
C SER A 453 -31.04 19.82 4.33
N CYS A 454 -29.96 19.25 4.85
CA CYS A 454 -29.92 18.54 6.12
C CYS A 454 -28.71 18.97 6.96
N THR A 455 -28.89 19.04 8.27
CA THR A 455 -27.80 19.22 9.23
C THR A 455 -27.16 17.87 9.56
N ILE A 456 -25.83 17.86 9.73
CA ILE A 456 -25.11 16.67 10.14
C ILE A 456 -25.39 16.40 11.63
N GLU A 457 -25.94 15.22 11.93
CA GLU A 457 -26.05 14.73 13.31
C GLU A 457 -24.81 13.92 13.71
N VAL A 458 -24.34 14.14 14.95
CA VAL A 458 -23.26 13.39 15.59
C VAL A 458 -23.87 12.50 16.67
N ARG A 459 -23.53 11.21 16.65
CA ARG A 459 -23.98 10.22 17.63
C ARG A 459 -22.80 9.39 18.11
N ALA A 460 -22.82 8.95 19.36
CA ALA A 460 -21.82 8.01 19.86
C ALA A 460 -22.04 6.63 19.23
N LEU A 461 -20.96 5.85 19.09
CA LEU A 461 -21.05 4.50 18.52
C LEU A 461 -21.96 3.60 19.36
N GLN A 462 -21.95 3.79 20.69
CA GLN A 462 -22.81 3.08 21.62
C GLN A 462 -24.28 3.35 21.33
N ASP A 463 -24.66 4.60 21.04
CA ASP A 463 -26.04 5.00 20.78
C ASP A 463 -26.57 4.49 19.43
N LEU A 464 -25.68 4.11 18.52
CA LEU A 464 -26.04 3.48 17.24
C LEU A 464 -26.41 2.00 17.43
N PHE A 465 -25.90 1.34 18.47
CA PHE A 465 -26.07 -0.10 18.72
C PHE A 465 -26.91 -0.42 19.98
N ASN A 466 -27.13 0.54 20.89
CA ASN A 466 -28.04 0.42 22.05
C ASN A 466 -29.51 0.62 21.66
N VAL A 467 -29.94 0.04 20.54
CA VAL A 467 -31.37 -0.11 20.24
C VAL A 467 -31.79 -1.48 20.76
N ASP A 468 -31.99 -1.56 22.08
CA ASP A 468 -32.86 -2.59 22.62
C ASP A 468 -34.19 -2.53 21.86
N LEU A 469 -34.55 -3.67 21.25
CA LEU A 469 -35.77 -3.93 20.48
C LEU A 469 -35.76 -3.46 19.01
N GLN A 470 -35.37 -4.40 18.15
CA GLN A 470 -35.92 -4.52 16.79
C GLN A 470 -37.45 -4.43 16.82
N LYS A 471 -37.98 -3.23 16.63
CA LYS A 471 -39.36 -2.96 16.18
C LYS A 471 -39.38 -1.80 15.20
N ASP A 472 -38.52 -1.83 14.19
CA ASP A 472 -38.94 -1.40 12.85
C ASP A 472 -37.92 -1.85 11.79
N ASN A 473 -38.32 -2.86 11.01
CA ASN A 473 -37.63 -3.24 9.79
C ASN A 473 -37.95 -2.19 8.71
N SER A 474 -37.11 -1.17 8.52
CA SER A 474 -37.10 -0.43 7.24
C SER A 474 -35.86 0.41 6.89
N LYS A 475 -34.88 0.62 7.78
CA LYS A 475 -33.69 1.44 7.44
C LYS A 475 -32.39 0.77 7.87
N ASN A 476 -31.75 0.11 6.90
CA ASN A 476 -30.39 -0.40 7.08
C ASN A 476 -29.41 0.78 7.27
N LEU A 477 -28.49 0.64 8.21
CA LEU A 477 -27.38 1.57 8.44
C LEU A 477 -26.39 1.50 7.27
N LEU A 478 -25.90 2.65 6.80
CA LEU A 478 -25.01 2.74 5.64
C LEU A 478 -23.70 3.44 6.03
N SER A 479 -22.59 3.03 5.42
CA SER A 479 -21.25 3.51 5.73
C SER A 479 -20.49 3.91 4.47
N ALA A 480 -19.69 4.96 4.56
CA ALA A 480 -18.76 5.35 3.50
C ALA A 480 -17.37 5.67 4.09
N SER A 481 -16.33 5.46 3.29
CA SER A 481 -14.93 5.71 3.67
C SER A 481 -14.26 6.68 2.70
N SER A 482 -13.23 7.36 3.20
CA SER A 482 -12.30 8.18 2.41
C SER A 482 -10.91 8.05 3.01
N SER A 483 -9.88 7.92 2.17
CA SER A 483 -8.49 7.96 2.60
C SER A 483 -8.00 9.40 2.71
N LEU A 484 -7.13 9.67 3.70
CA LEU A 484 -6.36 10.91 3.83
C LEU A 484 -5.36 11.07 2.68
#